data_AF-A0A522QDZ0-F1
#
_entry.id   AF-A0A522QDZ0-F1
#
_cell.length_a   1.000
_cell.length_b   1.000
_cell.length_c   1.000
_cell.angle_alpha   90.00
_cell.angle_beta   90.00
_cell.angle_gamma   90.00
#
_symmetry.space_group_name_H-M   'P 1'
#
loop_
_entity.id
_entity.type
_entity.pdbx_description
1 polymer ?
#
loop_
_entity_poly.entity_id
_entity_poly.type
_entity_poly.pdbx_seq_one_letter_code
_entity_poly.pdbx_strand_id
1 'polypeptide(L)' 'MPQTARAYRVDDPFDPWQNLLGGTRYLHDLLRRYHGNVKLAVAAYNAGPRAVDRYRGIPPFHETRRYVSRVLGDFGS' A
#
# COMPACT_ATOMS: atom_id res chain seq x y z
N MET A 1 0.39 -10.63 1.53
CA MET A 1 -0.30 -11.20 0.34
C MET A 1 0.73 -11.92 -0.54
N PRO A 2 0.64 -13.25 -0.74
CA PRO A 2 1.65 -14.04 -1.47
C PRO A 2 1.84 -13.64 -2.95
N GLN A 3 0.80 -13.12 -3.58
CA GLN A 3 0.83 -12.68 -4.98
C GLN A 3 1.64 -11.37 -5.17
N THR A 4 1.67 -10.51 -4.15
CA THR A 4 2.48 -9.28 -4.14
C THR A 4 3.97 -9.61 -3.97
N ALA A 5 4.31 -10.63 -3.18
CA ALA A 5 5.69 -11.06 -2.95
C ALA A 5 6.38 -11.57 -4.24
N ARG A 6 5.68 -12.35 -5.07
CA ARG A 6 6.20 -12.86 -6.35
C ARG A 6 6.43 -11.78 -7.41
N ALA A 7 5.64 -10.72 -7.41
CA ALA A 7 5.78 -9.64 -8.39
C ALA A 7 6.99 -8.72 -8.12
N TYR A 8 7.48 -8.70 -6.87
CA TYR A 8 8.53 -7.76 -6.44
C TYR A 8 9.78 -8.43 -5.83
N ARG A 9 9.97 -9.76 -6.04
CA ARG A 9 11.12 -10.54 -5.52
C ARG A 9 11.33 -10.36 -4.02
N VAL A 10 10.28 -10.53 -3.23
CA VAL A 10 10.41 -10.65 -1.78
C VAL A 10 10.38 -12.14 -1.45
N ASP A 11 11.56 -12.74 -1.35
CA ASP A 11 11.69 -14.14 -0.94
C ASP A 11 11.57 -14.29 0.60
N ASP A 12 11.88 -13.23 1.35
CA ASP A 12 11.64 -13.16 2.80
C ASP A 12 11.05 -11.79 3.23
N PRO A 13 9.77 -11.73 3.64
CA PRO A 13 9.13 -10.53 4.16
C PRO A 13 9.59 -10.15 5.59
N PHE A 14 10.63 -10.76 6.13
CA PHE A 14 11.33 -10.36 7.36
C PHE A 14 12.74 -9.81 7.11
N ASP A 15 13.25 -9.86 5.87
CA ASP A 15 14.50 -9.18 5.50
C ASP A 15 14.24 -7.66 5.35
N PRO A 16 14.86 -6.79 6.18
CA PRO A 16 14.61 -5.35 6.16
C PRO A 16 14.95 -4.68 4.83
N TRP A 17 15.97 -5.17 4.12
CA TRP A 17 16.42 -4.60 2.85
C TRP A 17 15.54 -5.02 1.68
N GLN A 18 15.10 -6.28 1.64
CA GLN A 18 14.15 -6.75 0.61
C GLN A 18 12.76 -6.15 0.81
N ASN A 19 12.31 -5.99 2.06
CA ASN A 19 11.08 -5.27 2.40
C ASN A 19 11.13 -3.79 2.01
N LEU A 20 12.28 -3.13 2.20
CA LEU A 20 12.44 -1.73 1.84
C LEU A 20 12.41 -1.55 0.32
N LEU A 21 13.18 -2.34 -0.44
CA LEU A 21 13.22 -2.23 -1.91
C LEU A 21 11.90 -2.65 -2.57
N GLY A 22 11.31 -3.76 -2.13
CA GLY A 22 10.03 -4.25 -2.63
C GLY A 22 8.87 -3.33 -2.25
N GLY A 23 8.84 -2.88 -0.99
CA GLY A 23 7.84 -1.97 -0.46
C GLY A 23 7.87 -0.59 -1.12
N THR A 24 9.06 -0.01 -1.32
CA THR A 24 9.19 1.33 -1.93
C THR A 24 8.83 1.32 -3.41
N ARG A 25 9.24 0.29 -4.17
CA ARG A 25 8.83 0.12 -5.57
C ARG A 25 7.32 -0.10 -5.70
N TYR A 26 6.76 -0.94 -4.85
CA TYR A 26 5.31 -1.18 -4.86
C TYR A 26 4.54 0.10 -4.52
N LEU A 27 4.97 0.87 -3.51
CA LEU A 27 4.35 2.16 -3.19
C LEU A 27 4.46 3.16 -4.34
N HIS A 28 5.61 3.24 -5.01
CA HIS A 28 5.79 4.08 -6.20
C HIS A 28 4.81 3.69 -7.33
N ASP A 29 4.65 2.40 -7.59
CA ASP A 29 3.74 1.93 -8.63
C ASP A 29 2.27 2.20 -8.27
N LEU A 30 1.91 2.10 -6.99
CA LEU A 30 0.60 2.50 -6.50
C LEU A 30 0.38 4.01 -6.62
N LEU A 31 1.37 4.84 -6.31
CA LEU A 31 1.28 6.29 -6.50
C LEU A 31 1.06 6.65 -7.96
N ARG A 32 1.78 6.01 -8.89
CA ARG A 32 1.54 6.19 -10.33
C ARG A 32 0.14 5.76 -10.75
N ARG A 33 -0.30 4.58 -10.28
CA ARG A 33 -1.63 4.04 -10.57
C ARG A 33 -2.76 4.95 -10.11
N TYR A 34 -2.62 5.57 -8.95
CA TYR A 34 -3.62 6.48 -8.39
C TYR A 34 -3.32 7.96 -8.68
N HIS A 35 -2.54 8.25 -9.72
CA HIS A 35 -2.28 9.62 -10.20
C HIS A 35 -1.78 10.57 -9.10
N GLY A 36 -0.89 10.08 -8.24
CA GLY A 36 -0.33 10.85 -7.12
C GLY A 36 -1.27 10.98 -5.91
N ASN A 37 -2.46 10.34 -5.92
CA ASN A 37 -3.33 10.33 -4.75
C ASN A 37 -2.75 9.44 -3.65
N VAL A 38 -2.01 10.07 -2.73
CA VAL A 38 -1.31 9.42 -1.62
C VAL A 38 -2.28 8.63 -0.73
N LYS A 39 -3.50 9.14 -0.49
CA LYS A 39 -4.53 8.44 0.32
C LYS A 39 -4.92 7.11 -0.29
N LEU A 40 -5.13 7.07 -1.61
CA LEU A 40 -5.50 5.84 -2.31
C LEU A 40 -4.32 4.88 -2.45
N ALA A 41 -3.10 5.40 -2.65
CA ALA A 41 -1.90 4.58 -2.71
C ALA A 41 -1.61 3.88 -1.38
N VAL A 42 -1.70 4.60 -0.25
CA VAL A 42 -1.53 4.03 1.11
C VAL A 42 -2.64 3.03 1.42
N ALA A 43 -3.88 3.32 1.05
CA ALA A 43 -4.99 2.37 1.22
C ALA A 43 -4.76 1.08 0.42
N ALA A 44 -4.28 1.20 -0.83
CA ALA A 44 -4.01 0.07 -1.70
C ALA A 44 -2.77 -0.73 -1.28
N TYR A 45 -1.81 -0.10 -0.60
CA TYR A 45 -0.67 -0.78 -0.02
C TYR A 45 -1.11 -1.78 1.06
N ASN A 46 -2.06 -1.38 1.91
CA ASN A 46 -2.62 -2.22 2.97
C ASN A 46 -3.70 -3.21 2.47
N ALA A 47 -4.72 -2.74 1.76
CA ALA A 47 -5.89 -3.54 1.37
C ALA A 47 -5.74 -4.24 0.01
N GLY A 48 -4.70 -3.89 -0.75
CA GLY A 48 -4.54 -4.28 -2.15
C GLY A 48 -5.30 -3.35 -3.12
N PRO A 49 -4.76 -3.09 -4.32
CA PRO A 49 -5.34 -2.15 -5.27
C PRO A 49 -6.71 -2.62 -5.78
N ARG A 50 -6.93 -3.93 -5.97
CA ARG A 50 -8.24 -4.46 -6.39
C ARG A 50 -9.38 -4.04 -5.46
N ALA A 51 -9.12 -3.98 -4.15
CA ALA A 51 -10.12 -3.52 -3.19
C ALA A 51 -10.40 -2.04 -3.39
N VAL A 52 -9.37 -1.21 -3.47
CA VAL A 52 -9.50 0.23 -3.70
C VAL A 52 -10.21 0.53 -5.03
N ASP A 53 -9.90 -0.19 -6.11
CA ASP A 53 -10.59 -0.07 -7.39
C ASP A 53 -12.08 -0.42 -7.27
N ARG A 54 -12.39 -1.56 -6.62
CA ARG A 54 -13.76 -2.06 -6.44
C ARG A 54 -14.62 -1.05 -5.67
N TYR A 55 -14.06 -0.45 -4.62
CA TYR A 55 -14.76 0.55 -3.80
C TYR A 55 -14.64 1.98 -4.35
N ARG A 56 -13.87 2.18 -5.44
CA ARG A 56 -13.54 3.50 -6.01
C ARG A 56 -13.04 4.49 -4.96
N GLY A 57 -12.28 3.99 -3.98
CA GLY A 57 -11.92 4.74 -2.78
C GLY A 57 -11.35 3.85 -1.67
N ILE A 58 -11.20 4.41 -0.47
CA ILE A 58 -10.74 3.65 0.69
C ILE A 58 -11.82 2.62 1.06
N PRO A 59 -11.53 1.31 1.04
CA PRO A 59 -12.52 0.29 1.36
C PRO A 59 -13.04 0.44 2.80
N PRO A 60 -14.26 -0.04 3.10
CA PRO A 60 -14.87 0.04 4.43
C PRO A 60 -14.27 -0.96 5.43
N PHE A 61 -12.98 -1.28 5.29
CA PHE A 61 -12.26 -2.14 6.21
C PHE A 61 -11.73 -1.30 7.36
N HIS A 62 -12.11 -1.66 8.59
CA HIS A 62 -11.69 -0.94 9.79
C HIS A 62 -10.17 -0.82 9.88
N GLU A 63 -9.46 -1.91 9.58
CA GLU A 63 -7.99 -1.93 9.56
C GLU A 63 -7.40 -0.93 8.56
N THR A 64 -7.87 -0.93 7.30
CA THR A 64 -7.35 -0.06 6.25
C THR A 64 -7.60 1.41 6.55
N ARG A 65 -8.79 1.77 7.05
CA ARG A 65 -9.08 3.15 7.47
C ARG A 65 -8.14 3.60 8.58
N ARG A 66 -7.94 2.75 9.60
CA ARG A 66 -7.00 3.04 10.70
C ARG A 66 -5.56 3.15 10.21
N TYR A 67 -5.14 2.29 9.29
CA TYR A 67 -3.81 2.32 8.69
C TYR A 67 -3.56 3.63 7.93
N VAL A 68 -4.51 4.04 7.07
CA VAL A 68 -4.44 5.32 6.35
C VAL A 68 -4.38 6.50 7.32
N SER A 69 -5.23 6.51 8.36
CA SER A 69 -5.23 7.58 9.36
C SER A 69 -3.92 7.67 10.14
N ARG A 70 -3.30 6.54 10.48
CA ARG A 70 -1.99 6.54 11.16
C ARG A 70 -0.90 7.09 10.25
N VAL A 71 -0.72 6.48 9.07
CA VAL A 71 0.34 6.86 8.13
C VAL A 71 0.21 8.33 7.75
N LEU A 72 -0.98 8.80 7.39
CA LEU A 72 -1.16 10.18 6.91
C LEU A 72 -1.45 11.20 8.00
N GLY A 73 -1.90 10.76 9.18
CA GLY A 73 -1.96 11.61 10.36
C GLY A 73 -0.56 11.99 10.83
N ASP A 74 0.40 11.06 10.73
CA ASP A 74 1.80 11.30 11.08
C ASP A 74 2.52 12.21 10.06
N PHE A 75 2.07 12.28 8.80
CA PHE A 75 2.60 13.20 7.77
C PHE A 75 2.01 14.62 7.82
N GLY A 76 1.16 14.93 8.80
CA GLY A 76 0.41 16.19 8.90
C GLY A 76 0.70 17.04 10.15
N SER A 77 1.82 16.79 10.86
CA SER A 77 2.28 17.62 11.99
C SER A 77 3.56 18.37 11.66
#